data_AF-A0A831PIF2-F1
#
_entry.id   AF-A0A831PIF2-F1
#
_cell.length_a   1.000
_cell.length_b   1.000
_cell.length_c   1.000
_cell.angle_alpha   90.00
_cell.angle_beta   90.00
_cell.angle_gamma   90.00
#
_symmetry.space_group_name_H-M   'P 1'
#
loop_
_entity.id
_entity.type
_entity.pdbx_description
1 polymer ?
#
loop_
_entity_poly.entity_id
_entity_poly.type
_entity_poly.pdbx_seq_one_letter_code
_entity_poly.pdbx_strand_id
1 'polypeptide(L)'
;MNRLGSRGEPFVFLLDFLMEKPLIFSVDTPPEKLQWQTPKKCSIQTSAIKHKLTHWKTFPVSFTEYKKGFDLVQQHIRSGDTYLLNFTQPTPVKTNLSLEEIFQISRAPYKILLPNKFVCFSPEPFVKIEDGQISSFPMKGTIDAGTENAEELILS
;
A
#
# COMPACT_ATOMS: atom_id res chain seq x y z
N MET A 1 -0.54 9.03 20.47
CA MET A 1 0.78 8.44 20.19
C MET A 1 1.75 8.69 21.33
N ASN A 2 2.07 9.95 21.70
CA ASN A 2 3.02 10.28 22.77
C ASN A 2 2.81 9.51 24.08
N ARG A 3 1.56 9.42 24.57
CA ARG A 3 1.22 8.68 25.80
C ARG A 3 1.54 7.18 25.74
N LEU A 4 1.31 6.53 24.59
CA LEU A 4 1.58 5.10 24.43
C LEU A 4 3.10 4.88 24.27
N GLY A 5 3.75 5.75 23.48
CA GLY A 5 5.21 5.75 23.32
C GLY A 5 5.95 5.93 24.63
N SER A 6 5.53 6.86 25.49
CA SER A 6 6.14 7.08 26.82
C SER A 6 5.99 5.89 27.77
N ARG A 7 5.04 4.99 27.51
CA ARG A 7 4.82 3.76 28.29
C ARG A 7 5.50 2.53 27.67
N GLY A 8 6.15 2.67 26.51
CA GLY A 8 6.69 1.53 25.76
C GLY A 8 5.61 0.57 25.25
N GLU A 9 4.35 1.00 25.19
CA GLU A 9 3.24 0.18 24.72
C GLU A 9 3.24 0.16 23.18
N PRO A 10 3.29 -1.02 22.54
CA PRO A 10 3.23 -1.11 21.09
C PRO A 10 1.80 -0.81 20.59
N PHE A 11 1.70 -0.07 19.48
CA PHE A 11 0.43 0.29 18.87
C PHE A 11 0.53 0.41 17.36
N VAL A 12 -0.62 0.36 16.69
CA VAL A 12 -0.75 0.65 15.26
C VAL A 12 -1.50 1.97 15.11
N PHE A 13 -1.04 2.82 14.20
CA PHE A 13 -1.74 4.05 13.84
C PHE A 13 -2.01 4.08 12.34
N LEU A 14 -3.13 4.68 11.97
CA LEU A 14 -3.53 4.94 10.59
C LEU A 14 -3.88 6.41 10.48
N LEU A 15 -3.18 7.12 9.60
CA LEU A 15 -3.32 8.55 9.37
C LEU A 15 -3.62 8.76 7.89
N ASP A 16 -4.67 9.53 7.59
CA ASP A 16 -4.82 10.05 6.24
C ASP A 16 -3.83 11.20 5.99
N PHE A 17 -3.61 11.52 4.71
CA PHE A 17 -2.62 12.51 4.28
C PHE A 17 -2.84 13.90 4.89
N LEU A 18 -4.10 14.30 5.09
CA LEU A 18 -4.46 15.59 5.68
C LEU A 18 -4.56 15.55 7.21
N MET A 19 -4.33 14.38 7.82
CA MET A 19 -4.46 14.11 9.25
C MET A 19 -5.86 14.37 9.82
N GLU A 20 -6.92 14.23 9.02
CA GLU A 20 -8.30 14.53 9.45
C GLU A 20 -8.94 13.42 10.29
N LYS A 21 -8.63 12.16 10.01
CA LYS A 21 -9.24 10.97 10.63
C LYS A 21 -8.16 10.04 11.20
N PRO A 22 -7.36 10.50 12.18
CA PRO A 22 -6.35 9.67 12.80
C PRO A 22 -6.99 8.54 13.60
N LEU A 23 -6.54 7.31 13.38
CA LEU A 23 -6.95 6.13 14.13
C LEU A 23 -5.74 5.52 14.85
N ILE A 24 -5.94 5.09 16.09
CA ILE A 24 -4.94 4.41 16.90
C ILE A 24 -5.55 3.13 17.46
N PHE A 25 -4.81 2.03 17.35
CA PHE A 25 -5.23 0.69 17.72
C PHE A 25 -4.16 0.04 18.61
N SER A 26 -4.59 -0.75 19.58
CA SER A 26 -3.67 -1.68 20.27
C SER A 26 -3.20 -2.76 19.29
N VAL A 27 -2.02 -3.33 19.50
CA VAL A 27 -1.57 -4.49 18.72
C VAL A 27 -2.50 -5.71 18.87
N ASP A 28 -3.17 -5.83 20.01
CA ASP A 28 -4.14 -6.90 20.31
C ASP A 28 -5.58 -6.55 19.87
N THR A 29 -5.73 -5.51 19.04
CA THR A 29 -7.03 -5.13 18.50
C THR A 29 -7.63 -6.31 17.74
N PRO A 30 -8.93 -6.62 17.96
CA PRO A 30 -9.51 -7.79 17.35
C PRO A 30 -9.66 -7.61 15.82
N PRO A 31 -9.62 -8.71 15.03
CA PRO A 31 -9.60 -8.66 13.58
C PRO A 31 -10.83 -8.01 12.93
N GLU A 32 -11.97 -7.92 13.63
CA GLU A 32 -13.16 -7.22 13.11
C GLU A 32 -12.96 -5.70 13.06
N LYS A 33 -11.94 -5.18 13.77
CA LYS A 33 -11.60 -3.75 13.78
C LYS A 33 -10.37 -3.44 12.94
N LEU A 34 -9.33 -4.28 12.98
CA LEU A 34 -8.10 -4.06 12.22
C LEU A 34 -7.34 -5.37 12.00
N GLN A 35 -6.92 -5.60 10.76
CA GLN A 35 -5.93 -6.62 10.45
C GLN A 35 -4.70 -5.97 9.81
N TRP A 36 -3.51 -6.42 10.17
CA TRP A 36 -2.26 -5.89 9.64
C TRP A 36 -1.15 -6.94 9.62
N GLN A 37 -0.16 -6.70 8.76
CA GLN A 37 1.01 -7.53 8.61
C GLN A 37 2.24 -6.66 8.40
N THR A 38 3.33 -7.05 9.02
CA THR A 38 4.70 -6.57 8.79
C THR A 38 5.61 -7.80 8.70
N PRO A 39 6.86 -7.66 8.23
CA PRO A 39 7.83 -8.76 8.24
C PRO A 39 8.08 -9.39 9.63
N LYS A 40 7.87 -8.63 10.72
CA LYS A 40 8.17 -9.10 12.09
C LYS A 40 6.96 -9.61 12.86
N LYS A 41 5.79 -9.03 12.61
CA LYS A 41 4.56 -9.29 13.36
C LYS A 41 3.35 -9.18 12.44
N CYS A 42 2.31 -9.92 12.76
CA CYS A 42 1.03 -9.81 12.09
C CYS A 42 -0.11 -10.00 13.10
N SER A 43 -1.27 -9.40 12.83
CA SER A 43 -2.52 -9.68 13.53
C SER A 43 -3.45 -10.59 12.71
N ILE A 44 -2.91 -11.26 11.68
CA ILE A 44 -3.69 -12.04 10.73
C ILE A 44 -4.27 -13.26 11.42
N GLN A 45 -5.59 -13.39 11.37
CA GLN A 45 -6.24 -14.68 11.49
C GLN A 45 -6.39 -15.27 10.08
N THR A 46 -5.65 -16.35 9.81
CA THR A 46 -5.87 -17.15 8.61
C THR A 46 -7.25 -17.77 8.71
N SER A 47 -8.17 -17.27 7.90
CA SER A 47 -9.44 -17.93 7.61
C SER A 47 -9.32 -18.64 6.27
N ALA A 48 -10.02 -19.76 6.12
CA ALA A 48 -10.08 -20.45 4.83
C ALA A 48 -10.65 -19.49 3.78
N ILE A 49 -9.93 -19.32 2.67
CA ILE A 49 -10.39 -18.53 1.53
C ILE A 49 -11.72 -19.14 1.06
N LYS A 50 -12.80 -18.38 1.16
CA LYS A 50 -14.14 -18.85 0.82
C LYS A 50 -14.34 -18.91 -0.69
N HIS A 51 -13.86 -17.89 -1.40
CA HIS A 51 -14.02 -17.79 -2.85
C HIS A 51 -12.68 -17.77 -3.59
N LYS A 52 -12.62 -18.52 -4.68
CA LYS A 52 -11.56 -18.32 -5.69
C LYS A 52 -11.85 -17.03 -6.46
N LEU A 53 -10.78 -16.36 -6.91
CA LEU A 53 -10.91 -15.24 -7.83
C LEU A 53 -11.44 -15.75 -9.17
N THR A 54 -12.71 -15.44 -9.48
CA THR A 54 -13.35 -15.84 -10.73
C THR A 54 -13.77 -14.63 -11.56
N HIS A 55 -13.88 -13.45 -10.94
CA HIS A 55 -14.24 -12.21 -11.60
C HIS A 55 -13.28 -11.09 -11.20
N TRP A 56 -12.64 -10.49 -12.21
CA TRP A 56 -11.81 -9.30 -12.07
C TRP A 56 -11.98 -8.42 -13.30
N LYS A 57 -12.70 -7.31 -13.16
CA LYS A 57 -12.93 -6.35 -14.24
C LYS A 57 -12.54 -4.95 -13.81
N THR A 58 -11.60 -4.35 -14.52
CA THR A 58 -11.14 -2.98 -14.28
C THR A 58 -11.83 -2.01 -15.23
N PHE A 59 -11.96 -0.75 -14.78
CA PHE A 59 -12.56 0.34 -15.55
C PHE A 59 -11.60 1.54 -15.57
N PRO A 60 -10.41 1.40 -16.17
CA PRO A 60 -9.41 2.47 -16.14
C PRO A 60 -9.93 3.71 -16.86
N VAL A 61 -9.39 4.87 -16.46
CA VAL A 61 -9.56 6.12 -17.21
C VAL A 61 -9.08 5.91 -18.66
N SER A 62 -9.76 6.52 -19.63
CA SER A 62 -9.36 6.40 -21.03
C SER A 62 -7.99 7.02 -21.25
N PHE A 63 -7.26 6.53 -22.25
CA PHE A 63 -5.97 7.11 -22.64
C PHE A 63 -6.08 8.61 -22.90
N THR A 64 -7.09 9.03 -23.64
CA THR A 64 -7.32 10.45 -23.97
C THR A 64 -7.51 11.31 -22.73
N GLU A 65 -8.23 10.80 -21.72
CA GLU A 65 -8.46 11.54 -20.48
C GLU A 65 -7.20 11.57 -19.60
N TYR A 66 -6.50 10.44 -19.46
CA TYR A 66 -5.21 10.39 -18.76
C TYR A 66 -4.18 11.34 -19.40
N LYS A 67 -4.14 11.38 -20.74
CA LYS A 67 -3.21 12.19 -21.52
C LYS A 67 -3.33 13.68 -21.20
N LYS A 68 -4.52 14.20 -20.91
CA LYS A 68 -4.71 15.61 -20.55
C LYS A 68 -3.90 15.99 -19.31
N GLY A 69 -4.00 15.18 -18.25
CA GLY A 69 -3.23 15.40 -17.02
C GLY A 69 -1.74 15.17 -17.23
N PHE A 70 -1.37 14.13 -17.98
CA PHE A 70 0.02 13.87 -18.33
C PHE A 70 0.68 15.03 -19.10
N ASP A 71 0.03 15.54 -20.14
CA ASP A 71 0.54 16.65 -20.96
C ASP A 71 0.74 17.92 -20.13
N LEU A 72 -0.20 18.20 -19.22
CA LEU A 72 -0.09 19.32 -18.27
C LEU A 72 1.13 19.17 -17.36
N VAL A 73 1.33 17.97 -16.79
CA VAL A 73 2.52 17.67 -15.97
C VAL A 73 3.81 17.86 -16.77
N GLN A 74 3.86 17.36 -18.01
CA GLN A 74 5.02 17.53 -18.89
C GLN A 74 5.28 18.99 -19.26
N GLN A 75 4.23 19.81 -19.42
CA GLN A 75 4.38 21.25 -19.61
C GLN A 75 5.06 21.89 -18.39
N HIS A 76 4.55 21.67 -17.18
CA HIS A 76 5.12 22.23 -15.95
C HIS A 76 6.56 21.76 -15.70
N ILE A 77 6.88 20.49 -16.00
CA ILE A 77 8.26 19.99 -15.91
C ILE A 77 9.18 20.74 -16.88
N ARG A 78 8.76 20.95 -18.14
CA ARG A 78 9.55 21.69 -19.15
C ARG A 78 9.69 23.18 -18.84
N SER A 79 8.68 23.76 -18.18
CA SER A 79 8.71 25.14 -17.70
C SER A 79 9.61 25.33 -16.47
N GLY A 80 10.07 24.25 -15.85
CA GLY A 80 10.95 24.29 -14.68
C GLY A 80 10.21 24.41 -13.35
N ASP A 81 8.90 24.19 -13.31
CA ASP A 81 8.09 24.30 -12.08
C ASP A 81 8.35 23.15 -11.11
N THR A 82 8.70 21.96 -11.63
CA THR A 82 9.12 20.80 -10.84
C THR A 82 10.01 19.88 -11.68
N TYR A 83 10.90 19.13 -11.02
CA TYR A 83 11.73 18.12 -11.67
C TYR A 83 11.05 16.76 -11.78
N LEU A 84 10.12 16.45 -10.86
CA LEU A 84 9.46 15.15 -10.79
C LEU A 84 8.06 15.30 -10.21
N LEU A 85 7.10 14.62 -10.83
CA LEU A 85 5.74 14.50 -10.32
C LEU A 85 5.21 13.09 -10.59
N ASN A 86 4.68 12.44 -9.56
CA ASN A 86 4.03 11.14 -9.67
C ASN A 86 2.55 11.34 -9.99
N PHE A 87 2.19 11.22 -11.27
CA PHE A 87 0.81 11.41 -11.72
C PHE A 87 0.04 10.08 -11.71
N THR A 88 -1.03 10.00 -10.90
CA THR A 88 -1.85 8.79 -10.73
C THR A 88 -3.31 9.07 -11.00
N GLN A 89 -4.04 8.04 -11.45
CA GLN A 89 -5.49 8.09 -11.64
C GLN A 89 -6.15 6.85 -11.01
N PRO A 90 -7.29 6.98 -10.31
CA PRO A 90 -7.99 5.85 -9.75
C PRO A 90 -8.59 4.97 -10.85
N THR A 91 -8.59 3.65 -10.63
CA THR A 91 -9.24 2.67 -11.51
C THR A 91 -10.27 1.88 -10.71
N PRO A 92 -11.58 2.05 -10.97
CA PRO A 92 -12.60 1.19 -10.38
C PRO A 92 -12.37 -0.28 -10.77
N VAL A 93 -12.60 -1.18 -9.81
CA VAL A 93 -12.51 -2.62 -9.98
C VAL A 93 -13.83 -3.25 -9.55
N LYS A 94 -14.38 -4.13 -10.39
CA LYS A 94 -15.45 -5.06 -10.03
C LYS A 94 -14.84 -6.44 -9.84
N THR A 95 -15.11 -7.05 -8.70
CA THR A 95 -14.62 -8.38 -8.35
C THR A 95 -15.64 -9.12 -7.50
N ASN A 96 -15.55 -10.46 -7.49
CA ASN A 96 -16.36 -11.32 -6.61
C ASN A 96 -15.78 -11.44 -5.20
N LEU A 97 -14.60 -10.87 -4.94
CA LEU A 97 -13.92 -10.97 -3.65
C LEU A 97 -14.29 -9.82 -2.71
N SER A 98 -14.35 -10.13 -1.41
CA SER A 98 -14.40 -9.09 -0.37
C SER A 98 -13.02 -8.46 -0.11
N LEU A 99 -12.98 -7.37 0.66
CA LEU A 99 -11.72 -6.74 1.07
C LEU A 99 -10.87 -7.69 1.92
N GLU A 100 -11.51 -8.50 2.77
CA GLU A 100 -10.90 -9.55 3.59
C GLU A 100 -10.26 -10.61 2.69
N GLU A 101 -10.97 -11.06 1.66
CA GLU A 101 -10.44 -12.07 0.74
C GLU A 101 -9.27 -11.55 -0.06
N ILE A 102 -9.36 -10.30 -0.57
CA ILE A 102 -8.23 -9.61 -1.21
C ILE A 102 -7.05 -9.52 -0.24
N PHE A 103 -7.28 -9.11 1.01
CA PHE A 103 -6.25 -9.08 2.03
C PHE A 103 -5.61 -10.45 2.22
N GLN A 104 -6.36 -11.55 2.29
CA GLN A 104 -5.79 -12.89 2.49
C GLN A 104 -4.96 -13.37 1.29
N ILE A 105 -5.44 -13.19 0.05
CA ILE A 105 -4.75 -13.68 -1.14
C ILE A 105 -3.54 -12.84 -1.57
N SER A 106 -3.52 -11.55 -1.21
CA SER A 106 -2.43 -10.65 -1.59
C SER A 106 -1.12 -11.01 -0.88
N ARG A 107 -0.04 -11.11 -1.66
CA ARG A 107 1.31 -11.36 -1.17
C ARG A 107 2.10 -10.05 -1.11
N ALA A 108 2.35 -9.57 0.09
CA ALA A 108 3.20 -8.41 0.35
C ALA A 108 3.75 -8.46 1.78
N PRO A 109 4.94 -7.90 2.05
CA PRO A 109 5.51 -7.82 3.39
C PRO A 109 4.67 -6.95 4.33
N TYR A 110 4.11 -5.84 3.82
CA TYR A 110 3.28 -4.92 4.57
C TYR A 110 1.85 -4.97 4.06
N LYS A 111 0.89 -5.25 4.95
CA LYS A 111 -0.53 -5.33 4.61
C LYS A 111 -1.37 -4.70 5.71
N ILE A 112 -2.48 -4.09 5.34
CA ILE A 112 -3.46 -3.57 6.29
C ILE A 112 -4.87 -3.73 5.70
N LEU A 113 -5.81 -4.09 6.55
CA LEU A 113 -7.23 -4.15 6.25
C LEU A 113 -7.97 -3.43 7.36
N LEU A 114 -8.69 -2.38 6.97
CA LEU A 114 -9.71 -1.76 7.79
C LEU A 114 -11.06 -2.28 7.28
N PRO A 115 -11.72 -3.21 7.99
CA PRO A 115 -12.92 -3.89 7.50
C PRO A 115 -14.00 -2.91 7.03
N ASN A 116 -14.65 -3.24 5.92
CA ASN A 116 -15.66 -2.39 5.25
C ASN A 116 -15.18 -0.98 4.83
N LYS A 117 -13.87 -0.69 4.85
CA LYS A 117 -13.31 0.61 4.46
C LYS A 117 -12.30 0.47 3.32
N PHE A 118 -11.19 -0.22 3.55
CA PHE A 118 -10.16 -0.45 2.53
C PHE A 118 -9.22 -1.59 2.89
N VAL A 119 -8.55 -2.10 1.86
CA VAL A 119 -7.39 -3.00 1.97
C VAL A 119 -6.21 -2.34 1.28
N CYS A 120 -5.02 -2.45 1.86
CA CYS A 120 -3.78 -1.94 1.29
C CYS A 120 -2.66 -2.96 1.53
N PHE A 121 -1.77 -3.07 0.55
CA PHE A 121 -0.59 -3.92 0.61
C PHE A 121 0.55 -3.19 -0.09
N SER A 122 1.71 -3.16 0.55
CA SER A 122 2.91 -2.47 0.07
C SER A 122 4.11 -3.42 0.07
N PRO A 123 4.91 -3.43 -1.00
CA PRO A 123 6.22 -4.06 -1.00
C PRO A 123 7.25 -3.27 -0.17
N GLU A 124 7.02 -1.98 0.04
CA GLU A 124 8.02 -1.04 0.56
C GLU A 124 7.58 -0.42 1.91
N PRO A 125 8.46 -0.36 2.92
CA PRO A 125 8.26 0.48 4.09
C PRO A 125 8.66 1.93 3.79
N PHE A 126 7.95 2.89 4.37
CA PHE A 126 8.37 4.29 4.32
C PHE A 126 9.63 4.52 5.18
N VAL A 127 9.57 4.14 6.45
CA VAL A 127 10.69 4.15 7.41
C VAL A 127 10.62 2.96 8.34
N LYS A 128 11.77 2.46 8.76
CA LYS A 128 11.94 1.42 9.78
C LYS A 128 12.87 1.93 10.86
N ILE A 129 12.45 1.82 12.12
CA ILE A 129 13.25 2.19 13.29
C ILE A 129 13.55 0.93 14.10
N GLU A 130 14.82 0.60 14.28
CA GLU A 130 15.29 -0.58 15.02
C GLU A 130 16.67 -0.28 15.63
N ASP A 131 16.88 -0.66 16.90
CA ASP A 131 18.15 -0.50 17.61
C ASP A 131 18.77 0.92 17.52
N GLY A 132 17.91 1.94 17.61
CA GLY A 132 18.31 3.34 17.51
C GLY A 132 18.64 3.82 16.08
N GLN A 133 18.54 2.94 15.08
CA GLN A 133 18.76 3.26 13.68
C GLN A 133 17.44 3.50 12.94
N ILE A 134 17.39 4.58 12.15
CA ILE A 134 16.31 4.86 11.21
C ILE A 134 16.80 4.48 9.81
N SER A 135 16.03 3.64 9.10
CA SER A 135 16.34 3.16 7.74
C SER A 135 15.13 3.35 6.82
N SER A 136 15.39 3.59 5.53
CA SER A 136 14.38 3.66 4.47
C SER A 136 14.92 2.91 3.25
N PHE A 137 14.02 2.35 2.44
CA PHE A 137 14.37 1.46 1.33
C PHE A 137 13.65 1.89 0.04
N PRO A 138 13.92 3.13 -0.45
CA PRO A 138 13.24 3.67 -1.63
C PRO A 138 13.46 2.79 -2.85
N MET A 139 12.40 2.32 -3.49
CA MET A 139 12.49 1.60 -4.75
C MET A 139 12.36 2.55 -5.95
N LYS A 140 13.21 2.38 -6.96
CA LYS A 140 13.10 3.04 -8.26
C LYS A 140 13.45 2.06 -9.37
N GLY A 141 12.67 2.09 -10.45
CA GLY A 141 12.79 1.12 -11.54
C GLY A 141 11.79 -0.02 -11.37
N THR A 142 11.26 -0.52 -12.48
CA THR A 142 10.37 -1.67 -12.50
C THR A 142 10.68 -2.44 -13.77
N ILE A 143 10.88 -3.75 -13.63
CA ILE A 143 11.07 -4.68 -14.73
C ILE A 143 9.92 -5.68 -14.71
N ASP A 144 9.54 -6.19 -15.88
CA ASP A 144 8.59 -7.28 -15.96
C ASP A 144 9.20 -8.54 -15.31
N ALA A 145 8.53 -9.06 -14.29
CA ALA A 145 8.94 -10.27 -13.57
C ALA A 145 8.94 -11.53 -14.46
N GLY A 146 8.27 -11.50 -15.61
CA GLY A 146 8.33 -12.56 -16.62
C GLY A 146 9.60 -12.55 -17.48
N THR A 147 10.45 -11.54 -17.35
CA THR A 147 11.72 -11.46 -18.10
C THR A 147 12.72 -12.47 -17.53
N GLU A 148 13.41 -13.21 -18.40
CA GLU A 148 14.51 -14.08 -17.98
C GLU A 148 15.59 -13.24 -17.28
N ASN A 149 16.05 -13.69 -16.10
CA ASN A 149 17.01 -12.98 -15.25
C ASN A 149 16.57 -11.56 -14.83
N ALA A 150 15.26 -11.31 -14.72
CA ALA A 150 14.71 -10.01 -14.31
C ALA A 150 15.35 -9.43 -13.03
N GLU A 151 15.65 -10.28 -12.04
CA GLU A 151 16.26 -9.87 -10.77
C GLU A 151 17.68 -9.32 -10.95
N GLU A 152 18.50 -9.98 -11.77
CA GLU A 152 19.88 -9.55 -12.04
C GLU A 152 19.89 -8.28 -12.90
N LEU A 153 18.98 -8.19 -13.87
CA LEU A 153 18.86 -7.05 -14.78
C LEU A 153 18.37 -5.75 -14.11
N ILE A 154 17.56 -5.84 -13.05
CA ILE A 154 17.11 -4.64 -12.32
C ILE A 154 18.13 -4.17 -11.27
N LEU A 155 19.05 -5.03 -10.86
CA LEU A 155 20.08 -4.74 -9.85
C LEU A 155 21.44 -4.33 -10.46
N SER A 156 21.64 -4.50 -11.77
CA SER A 156 22.83 -4.08 -12.52
C SER A 156 22.81 -2.58 -12.85
#